data_AF-A0A7V2VLU4-F1
#
_entry.id   AF-A0A7V2VLU4-F1
#
_cell.length_a   1.000
_cell.length_b   1.000
_cell.length_c   1.000
_cell.angle_alpha   90.00
_cell.angle_beta   90.00
_cell.angle_gamma   90.00
#
_symmetry.space_group_name_H-M   'P 1'
#
loop_
_entity.id
_entity.type
_entity.pdbx_description
1 polymer ?
#
loop_
_entity_poly.entity_id
_entity_poly.type
_entity_poly.pdbx_seq_one_letter_code
_entity_poly.pdbx_strand_id
1 'polypeptide(L)' 'MIARVTLMSIIKDKLDEAIRLFQESVVPAAKSQNGFRGAYFLTNRETGEGLSITLWMSADDGKA' A
#
# COMPACT_ATOMS: atom_id res chain seq x y z
N MET A 1 14.86 3.03 -9.18
CA MET A 1 14.00 2.68 -8.03
C MET A 1 13.02 3.83 -7.81
N ILE A 2 11.74 3.54 -7.82
CA ILE A 2 10.65 4.52 -7.70
C ILE A 2 9.75 4.11 -6.54
N ALA A 3 9.27 5.10 -5.78
CA ALA A 3 8.25 4.90 -4.77
C ALA A 3 6.91 5.46 -5.29
N ARG A 4 5.88 4.62 -5.32
CA ARG A 4 4.50 5.06 -5.51
C ARG A 4 3.88 5.30 -4.15
N VAL A 5 3.34 6.49 -3.96
CA VAL A 5 2.72 6.91 -2.71
C VAL A 5 1.24 7.10 -2.95
N THR A 6 0.40 6.46 -2.13
CA THR A 6 -1.05 6.66 -2.15
C THR A 6 -1.49 7.08 -0.76
N LEU A 7 -2.03 8.29 -0.68
CA LEU A 7 -2.68 8.85 0.50
C LEU A 7 -4.16 8.50 0.49
N MET A 8 -4.73 8.19 1.65
CA MET A 8 -6.12 7.82 1.77
C MET A 8 -6.68 8.21 3.13
N SER A 9 -7.99 8.43 3.19
CA SER A 9 -8.74 8.57 4.43
C SER A 9 -9.58 7.32 4.64
N ILE A 10 -9.33 6.61 5.73
CA ILE A 10 -9.96 5.34 6.07
C ILE A 10 -10.95 5.61 7.20
N ILE A 11 -12.14 5.01 7.10
CA ILE A 11 -13.10 5.03 8.21
C ILE A 11 -12.45 4.33 9.41
N LYS A 12 -12.43 4.99 10.58
CA LYS A 12 -11.68 4.53 11.76
C LYS A 12 -12.02 3.08 12.16
N ASP A 13 -13.30 2.74 12.16
CA ASP A 13 -13.80 1.40 12.49
C ASP A 13 -13.44 0.33 11.44
N LYS A 14 -12.96 0.75 10.27
CA LYS A 14 -12.52 -0.10 9.16
C LYS A 14 -11.01 -0.23 9.06
N LEU A 15 -10.24 0.38 9.96
CA LEU A 15 -8.79 0.41 9.85
C LEU A 15 -8.16 -0.99 9.93
N ASP A 16 -8.61 -1.84 10.84
CA ASP A 16 -8.09 -3.20 10.97
C ASP A 16 -8.49 -4.09 9.78
N GLU A 17 -9.64 -3.82 9.17
CA GLU A 17 -10.04 -4.44 7.90
C GLU A 17 -9.12 -3.98 6.76
N ALA A 18 -8.82 -2.68 6.68
CA ALA A 18 -7.91 -2.13 5.68
C ALA A 18 -6.48 -2.69 5.83
N ILE A 19 -5.97 -2.82 7.06
CA ILE A 19 -4.65 -3.42 7.33
C ILE A 19 -4.62 -4.88 6.86
N ARG A 20 -5.64 -5.67 7.20
CA ARG A 20 -5.76 -7.07 6.74
C ARG A 20 -5.85 -7.16 5.22
N LEU A 21 -6.71 -6.36 4.59
CA LEU A 21 -6.83 -6.30 3.13
C LEU A 21 -5.49 -5.96 2.47
N PHE A 22 -4.74 -5.01 3.04
CA PHE A 22 -3.42 -4.67 2.51
C PHE A 22 -2.44 -5.84 2.59
N GLN A 23 -2.38 -6.52 3.74
CA GLN A 23 -1.46 -7.64 3.96
C GLN A 23 -1.83 -8.90 3.16
N GLU A 24 -3.12 -9.22 3.09
CA GLU A 24 -3.62 -10.48 2.54
C GLU A 24 -3.93 -10.42 1.04
N SER A 25 -4.18 -9.23 0.48
CA SER A 25 -4.55 -9.06 -0.92
C SER A 25 -3.58 -8.15 -1.68
N VAL A 26 -3.38 -6.91 -1.19
CA VAL A 26 -2.59 -5.91 -1.93
C VAL A 26 -1.11 -6.31 -2.04
N VAL A 27 -0.48 -6.71 -0.92
CA VAL A 27 0.94 -7.10 -0.93
C VAL A 27 1.20 -8.34 -1.79
N PRO A 28 0.41 -9.44 -1.70
CA PRO A 28 0.58 -10.59 -2.59
C PRO A 28 0.40 -10.24 -4.07
N ALA A 29 -0.60 -9.42 -4.42
CA ALA A 29 -0.81 -8.97 -5.79
C ALA A 29 0.38 -8.14 -6.29
N ALA A 30 0.89 -7.21 -5.48
CA ALA A 30 2.06 -6.39 -5.83
C ALA A 30 3.33 -7.23 -5.97
N LYS A 31 3.56 -8.21 -5.07
CA LYS A 31 4.70 -9.15 -5.15
C LYS A 31 4.71 -9.98 -6.44
N SER A 32 3.55 -10.20 -7.04
CA SER A 32 3.41 -10.98 -8.28
C SER A 32 3.73 -10.17 -9.53
N GLN A 33 3.87 -8.85 -9.41
CA GLN A 33 4.20 -7.95 -10.51
C GLN A 33 5.72 -7.83 -10.68
N ASN A 34 6.16 -7.69 -11.93
CA ASN A 34 7.56 -7.47 -12.24
C ASN A 34 8.07 -6.18 -11.58
N GLY A 35 9.32 -6.19 -11.13
CA GLY A 35 9.96 -5.01 -10.57
C GLY A 35 9.54 -4.66 -9.14
N PHE A 36 8.66 -5.41 -8.47
CA PHE A 36 8.32 -5.18 -7.07
C PHE A 36 9.54 -5.28 -6.14
N ARG A 37 9.68 -4.31 -5.23
CA ARG A 37 10.79 -4.24 -4.26
C ARG A 37 10.34 -4.17 -2.80
N GLY A 38 9.10 -3.77 -2.53
CA GLY A 38 8.61 -3.66 -1.16
C GLY A 38 7.30 -2.89 -1.05
N ALA A 39 6.66 -3.01 0.11
CA ALA A 39 5.42 -2.31 0.41
C ALA A 39 5.37 -1.93 1.89
N TYR A 40 4.84 -0.74 2.17
CA TYR A 40 4.54 -0.26 3.51
C TYR A 40 3.10 0.25 3.55
N PHE A 41 2.44 0.04 4.68
CA PHE A 41 1.15 0.62 4.97
C PHE A 41 1.18 1.22 6.37
N LEU A 42 1.09 2.55 6.42
CA LEU A 42 1.13 3.33 7.64
C LEU A 42 -0.26 3.92 7.85
N THR A 43 -0.73 3.87 9.08
CA THR A 43 -2.06 4.37 9.44
C THR A 43 -2.01 5.14 10.74
N ASN A 44 -2.79 6.20 10.81
CA ASN A 44 -3.09 6.91 12.05
C ASN A 44 -4.46 6.45 12.55
N ARG A 45 -4.48 5.69 13.66
CA ARG A 45 -5.72 5.15 14.22
C ARG A 45 -6.66 6.22 14.75
N GLU A 46 -6.12 7.34 15.23
CA GLU A 46 -6.91 8.42 15.83
C GLU A 46 -7.63 9.26 14.79
N THR A 47 -6.98 9.52 13.65
CA THR A 47 -7.53 10.38 12.59
C THR A 47 -8.19 9.58 11.45
N GLY A 48 -7.76 8.33 11.24
CA GLY A 48 -8.16 7.51 10.08
C GLY A 48 -7.29 7.76 8.84
N GLU A 49 -6.26 8.59 8.93
CA GLU A 49 -5.35 8.83 7.79
C GLU A 49 -4.53 7.58 7.48
N GLY A 50 -4.37 7.29 6.20
CA GLY A 50 -3.62 6.16 5.68
C GLY A 50 -2.63 6.58 4.60
N LEU A 51 -1.50 5.88 4.57
CA LEU A 51 -0.43 6.06 3.61
C LEU A 51 0.06 4.67 3.18
N SER A 52 -0.08 4.36 1.90
CA SER A 52 0.60 3.19 1.32
C SER A 52 1.77 3.63 0.46
N ILE A 53 2.87 2.90 0.57
CA ILE A 53 4.07 3.09 -0.24
C ILE A 53 4.38 1.75 -0.89
N THR A 54 4.51 1.72 -2.21
CA THR A 54 5.05 0.56 -2.94
C THR A 54 6.32 0.96 -3.68
N LEU A 55 7.33 0.09 -3.59
CA LEU A 55 8.65 0.30 -4.15
C LEU A 55 8.83 -0.54 -5.41
N TRP A 56 9.33 0.07 -6.46
CA TRP A 56 9.45 -0.53 -7.79
C TRP A 56 10.83 -0.30 -8.39
N MET A 57 11.27 -1.20 -9.29
CA MET A 57 12.54 -1.07 -10.00
C MET A 57 12.52 0.16 -10.91
N SER A 58 11.51 0.27 -11.78
CA SER A 58 11.27 1.38 -12.70
C SER A 58 9.91 2.05 -12.44
N ALA A 59 9.66 3.17 -13.13
CA ALA A 59 8.36 3.84 -13.07
C ALA A 59 7.26 3.07 -13.81
N ASP A 60 7.60 2.33 -14.86
CA ASP A 60 6.63 1.56 -15.66
C ASP A 60 6.10 0.35 -14.89
N ASP A 61 6.94 -0.28 -14.07
CA ASP A 61 6.56 -1.43 -13.24
C ASP A 61 5.47 -1.12 -12.19
N GLY A 62 5.40 0.14 -11.73
CA GLY A 62 4.46 0.56 -10.67
C GLY A 62 3.15 1.16 -11.16
N LYS A 63 2.93 1.19 -12.48
CA LYS A 63 1.68 1.68 -13.11
C LYS A 63 0.61 0.60 -12.99
N ALA A 64 -0.59 1.01 -12.59
CA ALA A 64 -1.77 0.14 -12.53
C ALA A 64 -2.38 -0.05 -13.92
#